data_AF-A0A1S9M2P4-F1
#
_entry.id   AF-A0A1S9M2P4-F1
#
_cell.length_a   1.000
_cell.length_b   1.000
_cell.length_c   1.000
_cell.angle_alpha   90.00
_cell.angle_beta   90.00
_cell.angle_gamma   90.00
#
_symmetry.space_group_name_H-M   'P 1'
#
loop_
_entity.id
_entity.type
_entity.pdbx_description
1 polymer ?
#
loop_
_entity_poly.entity_id
_entity_poly.type
_entity_poly.pdbx_seq_one_letter_code
_entity_poly.pdbx_strand_id
1 'polypeptide(L)'
;MSTEQPLILGDLPSLSKLYVNAAATAARRRLLGFPAATALPQGSHEVRGVRADVANLTEYQHLIGETASDALPAGFIHALAFPVSMSVLNRDDFPLPLLGMIHLKNQVEQLRAVQFSEPLDVRSWADNMRGHRAGTQLDVVAEVRSSNDGALLWRGISTYLAKGVFLPGVDKAAEAAAPAEFRAPAQTAVWQLGVDTGRLYAAVSGDFNPIHLSLLSAKALGLPRSIAHGMYLASRALADVGSVKAEAFRWDVNFEAPVYLPARVALEIGTVHSSSGSWERSDYVAWSPRSGRRHFSGSVTAL
;
A
#
# COMPACT_ATOMS: atom_id res chain seq x y z
N MET A 1 9.24 -20.89 4.10
CA MET A 1 10.09 -19.75 3.73
C MET A 1 11.09 -20.26 2.71
N SER A 2 11.18 -19.63 1.53
CA SER A 2 12.17 -20.03 0.52
C SER A 2 13.58 -19.91 1.09
N THR A 3 14.38 -20.96 0.93
CA THR A 3 15.79 -21.05 1.37
C THR A 3 16.75 -20.35 0.41
N GLU A 4 16.23 -19.72 -0.64
CA GLU A 4 17.01 -19.02 -1.65
C GLU A 4 17.57 -17.70 -1.08
N GLN A 5 18.84 -17.42 -1.36
CA GLN A 5 19.45 -16.16 -0.96
C GLN A 5 18.75 -14.98 -1.67
N PRO A 6 18.48 -13.87 -0.98
CA PRO A 6 17.91 -12.68 -1.60
C PRO A 6 18.87 -12.11 -2.66
N LEU A 7 18.31 -11.58 -3.75
CA LEU A 7 19.05 -10.69 -4.62
C LEU A 7 19.29 -9.38 -3.87
N ILE A 8 20.55 -9.15 -3.49
CA ILE A 8 20.97 -7.90 -2.85
C ILE A 8 21.08 -6.82 -3.92
N LEU A 9 20.27 -5.77 -3.78
CA LEU A 9 20.30 -4.57 -4.59
C LEU A 9 21.30 -3.58 -3.99
N GLY A 10 22.03 -2.86 -4.84
CA GLY A 10 23.05 -1.90 -4.38
C GLY A 10 22.45 -0.69 -3.65
N ASP A 11 21.31 -0.19 -4.13
CA ASP A 11 20.60 0.96 -3.59
C ASP A 11 19.08 0.75 -3.69
N LEU A 12 18.30 1.61 -3.01
CA LEU A 12 16.86 1.67 -3.21
C LEU A 12 16.55 1.93 -4.70
N PRO A 13 15.73 1.08 -5.34
CA PRO A 13 15.32 1.29 -6.72
C PRO A 13 14.63 2.65 -6.91
N SER A 14 14.87 3.28 -8.06
CA SER A 14 14.10 4.45 -8.45
C SER A 14 12.72 4.02 -8.96
N LEU A 15 11.65 4.36 -8.23
CA LEU A 15 10.27 4.04 -8.62
C LEU A 15 9.90 4.57 -10.01
N SER A 16 10.35 5.76 -10.37
CA SER A 16 10.10 6.32 -11.71
C SER A 16 10.74 5.48 -12.82
N LYS A 17 11.98 5.00 -12.62
CA LYS A 17 12.64 4.08 -13.56
C LYS A 17 11.88 2.74 -13.64
N LEU A 18 11.43 2.20 -12.51
CA LEU A 18 10.62 0.98 -12.49
C LEU A 18 9.30 1.15 -13.26
N TYR A 19 8.63 2.30 -13.15
CA TYR A 19 7.43 2.60 -13.94
C TYR A 19 7.71 2.73 -15.44
N VAL A 20 8.81 3.37 -15.83
CA VAL A 20 9.24 3.44 -17.24
C VAL A 20 9.50 2.05 -17.80
N ASN A 21 10.22 1.20 -17.06
CA ASN A 21 10.47 -0.19 -17.43
C ASN A 21 9.16 -0.99 -17.54
N ALA A 22 8.24 -0.82 -16.58
CA ALA A 22 6.94 -1.47 -16.62
C ALA A 22 6.13 -1.08 -17.87
N ALA A 23 6.19 0.18 -18.29
CA ALA A 23 5.55 0.66 -19.52
C ALA A 23 6.17 0.04 -20.78
N ALA A 24 7.50 -0.03 -20.85
CA ALA A 24 8.21 -0.69 -21.94
C ALA A 24 7.86 -2.18 -22.03
N THR A 25 7.83 -2.88 -20.90
CA THR A 25 7.44 -4.29 -20.81
C THR A 25 5.99 -4.50 -21.21
N ALA A 26 5.07 -3.63 -20.78
CA ALA A 26 3.66 -3.69 -21.19
C ALA A 26 3.50 -3.50 -22.72
N ALA A 27 4.22 -2.55 -23.31
CA ALA A 27 4.23 -2.34 -24.75
C ALA A 27 4.76 -3.56 -25.51
N ARG A 28 5.87 -4.15 -25.04
CA ARG A 28 6.45 -5.38 -25.61
C ARG A 28 5.47 -6.56 -25.51
N ARG A 29 4.84 -6.78 -24.36
CA ARG A 29 3.86 -7.87 -24.14
C ARG A 29 2.61 -7.71 -25.00
N ARG A 30 2.17 -6.47 -25.26
CA ARG A 30 1.06 -6.21 -26.18
C ARG A 30 1.39 -6.60 -27.63
N LEU A 31 2.66 -6.52 -28.03
CA LEU A 31 3.13 -6.89 -29.37
C LEU A 31 3.45 -8.39 -29.49
N LEU A 32 4.10 -8.96 -28.47
CA LEU A 32 4.66 -10.32 -28.51
C LEU A 32 3.83 -11.37 -27.75
N GLY A 33 2.80 -10.96 -27.00
CA GLY A 33 2.06 -11.82 -26.06
C GLY A 33 2.66 -11.84 -24.65
N PHE A 34 1.95 -12.45 -23.71
CA PHE A 34 2.46 -12.67 -22.35
C PHE A 34 3.42 -13.87 -22.32
N PRO A 35 4.48 -13.83 -21.49
CA PRO A 35 5.30 -15.02 -21.25
C PRO A 35 4.44 -16.16 -20.69
N ALA A 36 4.85 -17.40 -20.95
CA ALA A 36 4.18 -18.61 -20.47
C ALA A 36 4.27 -18.82 -18.95
N ALA A 37 4.86 -17.88 -18.21
CA ALA A 37 5.00 -17.97 -16.76
C ALA A 37 3.62 -17.91 -16.10
N THR A 38 3.25 -19.01 -15.43
CA THR A 38 1.99 -19.15 -14.68
C THR A 38 2.21 -19.19 -13.17
N ALA A 39 3.46 -19.13 -12.72
CA ALA A 39 3.85 -19.17 -11.31
C ALA A 39 4.59 -17.89 -10.92
N LEU A 40 4.54 -17.53 -9.63
CA LEU A 40 5.38 -16.46 -9.11
C LEU A 40 6.85 -16.88 -9.11
N PRO A 41 7.77 -15.95 -9.45
CA PRO A 41 9.19 -16.23 -9.33
C PRO A 41 9.57 -16.53 -7.88
N GLN A 42 10.47 -17.49 -7.69
CA GLN A 42 11.11 -17.71 -6.39
C GLN A 42 12.15 -16.61 -6.12
N GLY A 43 12.44 -16.43 -4.84
CA GLY A 43 13.42 -15.46 -4.36
C GLY A 43 12.82 -14.12 -3.95
N SER A 44 13.66 -13.31 -3.33
CA SER A 44 13.31 -12.02 -2.76
C SER A 44 14.36 -10.99 -3.16
N HIS A 45 14.00 -9.71 -3.19
CA HIS A 45 14.96 -8.61 -3.33
C HIS A 45 15.20 -7.97 -1.97
N GLU A 46 16.42 -7.51 -1.72
CA GLU A 46 16.81 -6.89 -0.46
C GLU A 46 17.72 -5.69 -0.68
N VAL A 47 17.50 -4.61 0.08
CA VAL A 47 18.42 -3.47 0.19
C VAL A 47 18.82 -3.36 1.65
N ARG A 48 20.11 -3.14 1.91
CA ARG A 48 20.66 -3.04 3.28
C ARG A 48 21.06 -1.63 3.64
N GLY A 49 20.99 -1.30 4.92
CA GLY A 49 21.47 -0.02 5.46
C GLY A 49 20.71 1.21 4.95
N VAL A 50 19.44 1.03 4.57
CA VAL A 50 18.56 2.13 4.17
C VAL A 50 18.38 3.09 5.34
N ARG A 51 18.46 4.40 5.08
CA ARG A 51 18.24 5.45 6.08
C ARG A 51 17.06 6.31 5.66
N ALA A 52 16.25 6.71 6.65
CA ALA A 52 15.20 7.69 6.40
C ALA A 52 15.83 9.06 6.12
N ASP A 53 15.39 9.70 5.04
CA ASP A 53 15.66 11.12 4.82
C ASP A 53 14.75 11.93 5.76
N VAL A 54 15.36 12.72 6.66
CA VAL A 54 14.66 13.49 7.69
C VAL A 54 13.80 14.61 7.09
N ALA A 55 14.24 15.21 5.99
CA ALA A 55 13.45 16.23 5.31
C ALA A 55 12.21 15.60 4.68
N ASN A 56 12.36 14.47 4.00
CA ASN A 56 11.22 13.73 3.44
C ASN A 56 10.27 13.22 4.54
N LEU A 57 10.80 12.74 5.67
CA LEU A 57 9.98 12.33 6.83
C LEU A 57 9.13 13.49 7.35
N THR A 58 9.72 14.67 7.47
CA THR A 58 9.03 15.87 7.95
C THR A 58 7.92 16.30 6.97
N GLU A 59 8.21 16.32 5.67
CA GLU A 59 7.22 16.61 4.63
C GLU A 59 6.07 15.58 4.63
N TYR A 60 6.40 14.29 4.81
CA TYR A 60 5.42 13.22 4.94
C TYR A 60 4.51 13.43 6.16
N GLN A 61 5.10 13.66 7.34
CA GLN A 61 4.35 13.85 8.59
C GLN A 61 3.39 15.04 8.46
N HIS A 62 3.85 16.17 7.91
CA HIS A 62 3.01 17.34 7.64
C HIS A 62 1.88 17.04 6.66
N LEU A 63 2.16 16.34 5.56
CA LEU A 63 1.14 16.03 4.55
C LEU A 63 0.03 15.10 5.08
N ILE A 64 0.42 14.11 5.87
CA ILE A 64 -0.50 13.11 6.42
C ILE A 64 -1.26 13.64 7.64
N GLY A 65 -0.70 14.61 8.35
CA GLY A 65 -1.25 15.11 9.62
C GLY A 65 -0.79 14.29 10.82
N GLU A 66 0.38 13.64 10.71
CA GLU A 66 1.02 12.99 11.86
C GLU A 66 1.60 14.03 12.82
N THR A 67 1.66 13.66 14.10
CA THR A 67 2.43 14.44 15.09
C THR A 67 3.91 14.36 14.74
N ALA A 68 4.60 15.51 14.75
CA ALA A 68 6.05 15.56 14.55
C ALA A 68 6.75 14.71 15.63
N SER A 69 7.53 13.72 15.20
CA SER A 69 8.27 12.83 16.08
C SER A 69 9.47 12.19 15.37
N ASP A 70 10.39 11.63 16.15
CA ASP A 70 11.56 10.90 15.66
C ASP A 70 11.22 9.48 15.19
N ALA A 71 10.01 9.00 15.48
CA ALA A 71 9.53 7.71 15.03
C ALA A 71 8.98 7.79 13.59
N LEU A 72 9.29 6.79 12.78
CA LEU A 72 8.78 6.62 11.44
C LEU A 72 7.31 6.17 11.49
N PRO A 73 6.36 6.91 10.87
CA PRO A 73 5.00 6.43 10.72
C PRO A 73 4.96 5.12 9.93
N ALA A 74 4.08 4.17 10.29
CA ALA A 74 3.98 2.89 9.57
C ALA A 74 3.71 3.04 8.06
N GLY A 75 2.97 4.09 7.68
CA GLY A 75 2.76 4.45 6.27
C GLY A 75 4.03 4.96 5.56
N PHE A 76 4.91 5.64 6.29
CA PHE A 76 6.22 6.07 5.77
C PHE A 76 7.13 4.85 5.58
N ILE A 77 7.14 3.90 6.53
CA ILE A 77 7.88 2.64 6.40
C ILE A 77 7.42 1.86 5.17
N HIS A 78 6.09 1.81 4.92
CA HIS A 78 5.57 1.24 3.67
C HIS A 78 6.14 1.94 2.43
N ALA A 79 6.12 3.28 2.39
CA ALA A 79 6.65 4.05 1.27
C ALA A 79 8.16 3.82 1.04
N LEU A 80 8.93 3.70 2.13
CA LEU A 80 10.36 3.38 2.10
C LEU A 80 10.63 1.96 1.58
N ALA A 81 9.75 1.00 1.91
CA ALA A 81 9.87 -0.38 1.45
C ALA A 81 9.36 -0.59 0.01
N PHE A 82 8.46 0.27 -0.46
CA PHE A 82 7.74 0.13 -1.72
C PHE A 82 8.66 0.00 -2.96
N PRO A 83 9.79 0.72 -3.09
CA PRO A 83 10.72 0.51 -4.19
C PRO A 83 11.27 -0.92 -4.30
N VAL A 84 11.55 -1.57 -3.17
CA VAL A 84 12.04 -2.95 -3.13
C VAL A 84 10.92 -3.89 -3.58
N SER A 85 9.71 -3.71 -3.07
CA SER A 85 8.50 -4.43 -3.51
C SER A 85 8.27 -4.31 -5.01
N MET A 86 8.35 -3.09 -5.54
CA MET A 86 8.16 -2.83 -6.97
C MET A 86 9.24 -3.46 -7.84
N SER A 87 10.47 -3.59 -7.34
CA SER A 87 11.53 -4.28 -8.09
C SER A 87 11.25 -5.78 -8.26
N VAL A 88 10.59 -6.43 -7.29
CA VAL A 88 10.15 -7.82 -7.42
C VAL A 88 9.08 -7.95 -8.51
N LEU A 89 8.12 -7.02 -8.54
CA LEU A 89 7.06 -6.99 -9.54
C LEU A 89 7.55 -6.62 -10.95
N ASN A 90 8.73 -6.02 -11.05
CA ASN A 90 9.33 -5.58 -12.31
C ASN A 90 10.28 -6.60 -12.94
N ARG A 91 10.45 -7.77 -12.32
CA ARG A 91 11.26 -8.85 -12.88
C ARG A 91 10.71 -9.30 -14.24
N ASP A 92 11.62 -9.69 -15.14
CA ASP A 92 11.26 -10.15 -16.48
C ASP A 92 10.40 -11.43 -16.45
N ASP A 93 10.62 -12.29 -15.45
CA ASP A 93 9.89 -13.53 -15.21
C ASP A 93 8.59 -13.35 -14.40
N PHE A 94 8.23 -12.11 -14.02
CA PHE A 94 7.01 -11.86 -13.26
C PHE A 94 5.75 -12.02 -14.14
N PRO A 95 4.77 -12.85 -13.75
CA PRO A 95 3.72 -13.32 -14.66
C PRO A 95 2.60 -12.30 -14.92
N LEU A 96 2.48 -11.26 -14.08
CA LEU A 96 1.38 -10.30 -14.13
C LEU A 96 1.86 -8.91 -14.61
N PRO A 97 1.00 -8.08 -15.21
CA PRO A 97 1.36 -6.72 -15.58
C PRO A 97 1.41 -5.82 -14.33
N LEU A 98 2.53 -5.13 -14.14
CA LEU A 98 2.69 -4.16 -13.04
C LEU A 98 1.77 -2.95 -13.19
N LEU A 99 1.71 -2.38 -14.39
CA LEU A 99 0.85 -1.22 -14.64
C LEU A 99 -0.63 -1.59 -14.56
N GLY A 100 -1.38 -0.80 -13.80
CA GLY A 100 -2.82 -0.98 -13.63
C GLY A 100 -3.21 -2.00 -12.57
N MET A 101 -2.25 -2.56 -11.82
CA MET A 101 -2.59 -3.35 -10.63
C MET A 101 -3.37 -2.50 -9.62
N ILE A 102 -4.40 -3.12 -9.03
CA ILE A 102 -5.26 -2.48 -8.04
C ILE A 102 -4.85 -2.95 -6.66
N HIS A 103 -4.50 -2.02 -5.78
CA HIS A 103 -4.23 -2.32 -4.36
C HIS A 103 -5.56 -2.61 -3.66
N LEU A 104 -5.79 -3.86 -3.25
CA LEU A 104 -7.04 -4.32 -2.63
C LEU A 104 -7.00 -4.25 -1.11
N LYS A 105 -5.87 -4.61 -0.52
CA LYS A 105 -5.71 -4.74 0.93
C LYS A 105 -4.29 -4.44 1.33
N ASN A 106 -4.09 -3.79 2.47
CA ASN A 106 -2.79 -3.67 3.10
C ASN A 106 -2.89 -4.12 4.56
N GLN A 107 -1.94 -4.93 5.01
CA GLN A 107 -1.83 -5.39 6.39
C GLN A 107 -0.43 -5.08 6.88
N VAL A 108 -0.33 -4.55 8.09
CA VAL A 108 0.93 -4.18 8.72
C VAL A 108 0.97 -4.74 10.13
N GLU A 109 2.09 -5.31 10.49
CA GLU A 109 2.48 -5.60 11.88
C GLU A 109 3.72 -4.75 12.18
N GLN A 110 3.57 -3.77 13.06
CA GLN A 110 4.69 -2.98 13.58
C GLN A 110 4.99 -3.50 14.98
N LEU A 111 6.19 -4.04 15.18
CA LEU A 111 6.56 -4.72 16.43
C LEU A 111 7.07 -3.77 17.51
N ARG A 112 7.54 -2.58 17.12
CA ARG A 112 7.86 -1.44 17.98
C ARG A 112 7.97 -0.16 17.17
N ALA A 113 8.08 0.99 17.83
CA ALA A 113 8.47 2.23 17.18
C ALA A 113 9.85 2.08 16.50
N VAL A 114 9.97 2.60 15.28
CA VAL A 114 11.21 2.62 14.48
C VAL A 114 11.71 4.05 14.41
N GLN A 115 12.93 4.34 14.84
CA GLN A 115 13.49 5.68 14.85
C GLN A 115 14.13 6.03 13.50
N PHE A 116 14.06 7.31 13.10
CA PHE A 116 14.61 7.76 11.82
C PHE A 116 16.13 7.52 11.67
N SER A 117 16.85 7.43 12.78
CA SER A 117 18.30 7.25 12.82
C SER A 117 18.74 5.79 12.65
N GLU A 118 17.82 4.84 12.78
CA GLU A 118 18.11 3.41 12.62
C GLU A 118 18.42 3.08 11.15
N PRO A 119 19.54 2.41 10.85
CA PRO A 119 19.74 1.81 9.53
C PRO A 119 18.83 0.58 9.40
N LEU A 120 18.18 0.47 8.23
CA LEU A 120 17.14 -0.51 7.96
C LEU A 120 17.52 -1.43 6.80
N ASP A 121 17.32 -2.73 6.98
CA ASP A 121 17.35 -3.70 5.91
C ASP A 121 15.92 -3.98 5.44
N VAL A 122 15.67 -3.80 4.16
CA VAL A 122 14.35 -3.95 3.54
C VAL A 122 14.39 -5.15 2.61
N ARG A 123 13.55 -6.15 2.88
CA ARG A 123 13.41 -7.34 2.03
C ARG A 123 11.99 -7.47 1.52
N SER A 124 11.80 -7.78 0.24
CA SER A 124 10.48 -8.02 -0.33
C SER A 124 10.43 -9.22 -1.27
N TRP A 125 9.28 -9.87 -1.33
CA TRP A 125 8.96 -10.98 -2.23
C TRP A 125 7.47 -11.01 -2.58
N ALA A 126 7.14 -11.72 -3.65
CA ALA A 126 5.76 -12.00 -4.02
C ALA A 126 5.35 -13.38 -3.48
N ASP A 127 4.10 -13.51 -3.03
CA ASP A 127 3.55 -14.73 -2.44
C ASP A 127 2.05 -14.86 -2.73
N ASN A 128 1.47 -16.01 -2.37
CA ASN A 128 0.04 -16.24 -2.27
C ASN A 128 -0.76 -15.82 -3.54
N MET A 129 -0.24 -16.12 -4.72
CA MET A 129 -0.97 -15.88 -5.97
C MET A 129 -2.20 -16.77 -6.07
N ARG A 130 -3.35 -16.17 -6.34
CA ARG A 130 -4.66 -16.83 -6.28
C ARG A 130 -5.66 -16.16 -7.21
N GLY A 131 -6.67 -16.91 -7.64
CA GLY A 131 -7.73 -16.37 -8.49
C GLY A 131 -8.63 -15.39 -7.74
N HIS A 132 -9.16 -14.41 -8.47
CA HIS A 132 -10.15 -13.44 -8.02
C HIS A 132 -11.23 -13.30 -9.09
N ARG A 133 -12.46 -12.95 -8.71
CA ARG A 133 -13.60 -12.79 -9.65
C ARG A 133 -13.34 -11.82 -10.82
N ALA A 134 -12.36 -10.94 -10.67
CA ALA A 134 -12.01 -9.90 -11.64
C ALA A 134 -10.59 -10.04 -12.22
N GLY A 135 -9.89 -11.16 -11.99
CA GLY A 135 -8.54 -11.41 -12.49
C GLY A 135 -7.72 -12.25 -11.50
N THR A 136 -6.41 -12.16 -11.57
CA THR A 136 -5.49 -12.84 -10.64
C THR A 136 -4.99 -11.84 -9.60
N GLN A 137 -4.98 -12.25 -8.33
CA GLN A 137 -4.41 -11.45 -7.25
C GLN A 137 -3.20 -12.14 -6.63
N LEU A 138 -2.32 -11.36 -6.02
CA LEU A 138 -1.18 -11.85 -5.27
C LEU A 138 -0.97 -10.98 -4.02
N ASP A 139 -0.11 -11.46 -3.13
CA ASP A 139 0.40 -10.67 -2.03
C ASP A 139 1.86 -10.30 -2.29
N VAL A 140 2.23 -9.06 -1.99
CA VAL A 140 3.63 -8.62 -1.94
C VAL A 140 3.96 -8.37 -0.49
N VAL A 141 4.91 -9.14 0.02
CA VAL A 141 5.34 -9.05 1.41
C VAL A 141 6.60 -8.21 1.47
N ALA A 142 6.68 -7.32 2.45
CA ALA A 142 7.88 -6.57 2.78
C ALA A 142 8.19 -6.71 4.27
N GLU A 143 9.44 -7.00 4.60
CA GLU A 143 9.97 -6.98 5.95
C GLU A 143 11.01 -5.87 6.06
N VAL A 144 10.95 -5.14 7.18
CA VAL A 144 11.94 -4.14 7.56
C VAL A 144 12.58 -4.59 8.86
N ARG A 145 13.90 -4.74 8.82
CA ARG A 145 14.73 -5.22 9.93
C ARG A 145 15.75 -4.15 10.31
N SER A 146 16.16 -4.14 11.58
CA SER A 146 17.29 -3.32 12.01
C SER A 146 18.58 -3.91 11.43
N SER A 147 19.38 -3.09 10.74
CA SER A 147 20.69 -3.53 10.23
C SER A 147 21.70 -3.80 11.35
N ASN A 148 21.46 -3.31 12.57
CA ASN A 148 22.39 -3.43 13.70
C ASN A 148 22.37 -4.83 14.32
N ASP A 149 21.18 -5.44 14.42
CA ASP A 149 20.94 -6.68 15.16
C ASP A 149 20.04 -7.69 14.42
N GLY A 150 19.53 -7.35 13.23
CA GLY A 150 18.68 -8.21 12.40
C GLY A 150 17.23 -8.35 12.92
N ALA A 151 16.86 -7.62 13.97
CA ALA A 151 15.52 -7.70 14.57
C ALA A 151 14.45 -7.25 13.56
N LEU A 152 13.36 -8.03 13.45
CA LEU A 152 12.19 -7.63 12.67
C LEU A 152 11.50 -6.47 13.37
N LEU A 153 11.25 -5.38 12.64
CA LEU A 153 10.64 -4.17 13.18
C LEU A 153 9.23 -3.96 12.65
N TRP A 154 9.06 -4.24 11.36
CA TRP A 154 7.83 -4.00 10.63
C TRP A 154 7.67 -5.05 9.53
N ARG A 155 6.44 -5.54 9.35
CA ARG A 155 6.08 -6.43 8.26
C ARG A 155 4.81 -5.93 7.59
N GLY A 156 4.85 -5.79 6.28
CA GLY A 156 3.73 -5.37 5.45
C GLY A 156 3.35 -6.45 4.45
N ILE A 157 2.05 -6.59 4.20
CA ILE A 157 1.48 -7.43 3.16
C ILE A 157 0.52 -6.58 2.34
N SER A 158 0.86 -6.35 1.07
CA SER A 158 0.04 -5.60 0.13
C SER A 158 -0.56 -6.56 -0.90
N THR A 159 -1.89 -6.70 -0.90
CA THR A 159 -2.59 -7.54 -1.87
C THR A 159 -2.92 -6.72 -3.12
N TYR A 160 -2.41 -7.15 -4.26
CA TYR A 160 -2.65 -6.53 -5.57
C TYR A 160 -3.46 -7.42 -6.48
N LEU A 161 -4.33 -6.80 -7.27
CA LEU A 161 -5.13 -7.45 -8.31
C LEU A 161 -4.68 -7.00 -9.70
N ALA A 162 -4.22 -7.94 -10.51
CA ALA A 162 -4.08 -7.77 -11.95
C ALA A 162 -5.46 -7.95 -12.62
N LYS A 163 -6.22 -6.86 -12.67
CA LYS A 163 -7.60 -6.88 -13.17
C LYS A 163 -7.65 -7.29 -14.65
N GLY A 164 -8.52 -8.24 -14.97
CA GLY A 164 -8.74 -8.75 -16.33
C GLY A 164 -7.68 -9.74 -16.81
N VAL A 165 -6.68 -10.07 -15.99
CA VAL A 165 -5.68 -11.09 -16.29
C VAL A 165 -6.02 -12.35 -15.51
N PHE A 166 -6.17 -13.47 -16.20
CA PHE A 166 -6.52 -14.77 -15.63
C PHE A 166 -5.42 -15.77 -16.02
N LEU A 167 -4.79 -16.40 -15.05
CA LEU A 167 -3.66 -17.32 -15.27
C LEU A 167 -4.16 -18.77 -15.26
N PRO A 168 -3.81 -19.59 -16.29
CA PRO A 168 -4.15 -21.00 -16.30
C PRO A 168 -3.69 -21.73 -15.04
N GLY A 169 -4.58 -22.50 -14.42
CA GLY A 169 -4.29 -23.31 -13.22
C GLY A 169 -4.36 -22.57 -11.89
N VAL A 170 -4.52 -21.24 -11.89
CA VAL A 170 -4.70 -20.43 -10.67
C VAL A 170 -6.18 -20.17 -10.37
N ASP A 171 -7.00 -20.12 -11.42
CA ASP A 171 -8.35 -19.56 -11.33
C ASP A 171 -9.44 -20.63 -11.09
N LYS A 172 -9.86 -20.75 -9.83
CA LYS A 172 -11.22 -21.12 -9.43
C LYS A 172 -11.67 -20.13 -8.37
N ALA A 173 -12.40 -19.10 -8.76
CA ALA A 173 -12.93 -18.13 -7.80
C ALA A 173 -14.13 -18.74 -7.06
N ALA A 174 -14.08 -18.76 -5.72
CA ALA A 174 -15.27 -18.92 -4.91
C ALA A 174 -16.19 -17.71 -5.10
N GLU A 175 -17.51 -17.93 -5.16
CA GLU A 175 -18.48 -16.83 -5.12
C GLU A 175 -18.26 -16.01 -3.85
N ALA A 176 -17.94 -14.73 -4.01
CA ALA A 176 -17.92 -13.81 -2.89
C ALA A 176 -19.37 -13.58 -2.45
N ALA A 177 -19.64 -13.68 -1.15
CA ALA A 177 -20.92 -13.26 -0.60
C ALA A 177 -21.23 -11.83 -1.04
N ALA A 178 -22.50 -11.57 -1.35
CA ALA A 178 -22.96 -10.22 -1.66
C ALA A 178 -22.52 -9.28 -0.52
N PRO A 179 -21.92 -8.11 -0.82
CA PRO A 179 -21.56 -7.17 0.22
C PRO A 179 -22.81 -6.82 1.02
N ALA A 180 -22.72 -6.88 2.35
CA ALA A 180 -23.77 -6.35 3.20
C ALA A 180 -24.06 -4.89 2.82
N GLU A 181 -25.33 -4.51 2.84
CA GLU A 181 -25.73 -3.14 2.57
C GLU A 181 -25.01 -2.20 3.56
N PHE A 182 -24.18 -1.30 3.03
CA PHE A 182 -23.48 -0.33 3.86
C PHE A 182 -24.41 0.82 4.21
N ARG A 183 -24.60 1.06 5.52
CA ARG A 183 -25.25 2.25 6.05
C ARG A 183 -24.18 3.15 6.67
N ALA A 184 -24.09 4.37 6.19
CA ALA A 184 -23.10 5.33 6.68
C ALA A 184 -23.32 5.61 8.18
N PRO A 185 -22.30 5.43 9.03
CA PRO A 185 -22.39 5.76 10.45
C PRO A 185 -22.35 7.29 10.67
N ALA A 186 -22.49 7.71 11.92
CA ALA A 186 -22.28 9.10 12.29
C ALA A 186 -20.82 9.50 12.00
N GLN A 187 -20.62 10.54 11.19
CA GLN A 187 -19.28 11.02 10.85
C GLN A 187 -18.56 11.59 12.09
N THR A 188 -17.29 11.22 12.28
CA THR A 188 -16.39 11.81 13.28
C THR A 188 -15.47 12.85 12.63
N ALA A 189 -15.19 12.73 11.33
CA ALA A 189 -14.38 13.68 10.58
C ALA A 189 -14.80 13.77 9.10
N VAL A 190 -14.33 14.82 8.42
CA VAL A 190 -14.45 14.98 6.97
C VAL A 190 -13.16 15.52 6.39
N TRP A 191 -12.59 14.81 5.42
CA TRP A 191 -11.43 15.27 4.66
C TRP A 191 -11.86 16.04 3.40
N GLN A 192 -11.10 17.07 3.11
CA GLN A 192 -11.15 17.83 1.86
C GLN A 192 -9.88 17.54 1.08
N LEU A 193 -10.01 16.84 -0.05
CA LEU A 193 -8.90 16.43 -0.89
C LEU A 193 -8.88 17.25 -2.17
N GLY A 194 -7.78 17.97 -2.39
CA GLY A 194 -7.55 18.82 -3.55
C GLY A 194 -7.24 18.04 -4.83
N VAL A 195 -7.17 18.76 -5.95
CA VAL A 195 -6.75 18.21 -7.27
C VAL A 195 -5.27 17.79 -7.31
N ASP A 196 -4.50 18.28 -6.35
CA ASP A 196 -3.07 18.11 -6.18
C ASP A 196 -2.71 17.05 -5.12
N THR A 197 -3.68 16.55 -4.34
CA THR A 197 -3.45 15.54 -3.29
C THR A 197 -2.60 14.35 -3.78
N GLY A 198 -2.87 13.84 -4.98
CA GLY A 198 -2.06 12.75 -5.55
C GLY A 198 -0.61 13.16 -5.84
N ARG A 199 -0.37 14.39 -6.32
CA ARG A 199 1.00 14.88 -6.59
C ARG A 199 1.76 15.16 -5.29
N LEU A 200 1.09 15.72 -4.29
CA LEU A 200 1.66 15.97 -2.97
C LEU A 200 2.11 14.65 -2.32
N TYR A 201 1.28 13.61 -2.37
CA TYR A 201 1.67 12.31 -1.83
C TYR A 201 2.76 11.61 -2.66
N ALA A 202 2.71 11.73 -3.98
CA ALA A 202 3.76 11.18 -4.85
C ALA A 202 5.15 11.78 -4.54
N ALA A 203 5.20 13.06 -4.16
CA ALA A 203 6.45 13.73 -3.79
C ALA A 203 7.12 13.09 -2.56
N VAL A 204 6.34 12.73 -1.54
CA VAL A 204 6.88 12.18 -0.27
C VAL A 204 6.99 10.65 -0.26
N SER A 205 6.19 9.96 -1.07
CA SER A 205 6.19 8.49 -1.17
C SER A 205 7.03 7.94 -2.31
N GLY A 206 7.36 8.78 -3.30
CA GLY A 206 7.97 8.36 -4.56
C GLY A 206 7.01 7.63 -5.51
N ASP A 207 5.75 7.39 -5.15
CA ASP A 207 4.78 6.72 -5.99
C ASP A 207 4.17 7.67 -7.04
N PHE A 208 4.91 7.86 -8.14
CA PHE A 208 4.48 8.63 -9.30
C PHE A 208 3.62 7.83 -10.29
N ASN A 209 2.83 6.85 -9.84
CA ASN A 209 1.90 6.15 -10.72
C ASN A 209 0.96 7.17 -11.43
N PRO A 210 0.93 7.19 -12.78
CA PRO A 210 0.26 8.26 -13.54
C PRO A 210 -1.23 8.42 -13.23
N ILE A 211 -1.91 7.40 -12.71
CA ILE A 211 -3.34 7.48 -12.34
C ILE A 211 -3.64 8.49 -11.23
N HIS A 212 -2.62 8.93 -10.47
CA HIS A 212 -2.77 9.86 -9.36
C HIS A 212 -2.41 11.32 -9.71
N LEU A 213 -1.64 11.53 -10.78
CA LEU A 213 -0.93 12.79 -10.99
C LEU A 213 -1.78 13.87 -11.67
N SER A 214 -2.58 13.49 -12.67
CA SER A 214 -3.36 14.45 -13.46
C SER A 214 -4.60 13.81 -14.09
N LEU A 215 -5.52 14.65 -14.54
CA LEU A 215 -6.67 14.23 -15.34
C LEU A 215 -6.25 13.49 -16.61
N LEU A 216 -5.24 14.02 -17.32
CA LEU A 216 -4.81 13.49 -18.62
C LEU A 216 -4.18 12.11 -18.46
N SER A 217 -3.26 11.97 -17.52
CA SER A 217 -2.59 10.70 -17.25
C SER A 217 -3.55 9.62 -16.73
N ALA A 218 -4.54 10.00 -15.92
CA ALA A 218 -5.57 9.08 -15.47
C ALA A 218 -6.50 8.63 -16.61
N LYS A 219 -6.90 9.55 -17.49
CA LYS A 219 -7.70 9.23 -18.69
C LYS A 219 -6.98 8.31 -19.66
N ALA A 220 -5.68 8.51 -19.86
CA ALA A 220 -4.85 7.62 -20.68
C ALA A 220 -4.84 6.17 -20.17
N LEU A 221 -5.10 5.97 -18.87
CA LEU A 221 -5.18 4.67 -18.21
C LEU A 221 -6.63 4.24 -17.89
N GLY A 222 -7.62 4.85 -18.54
CA GLY A 222 -9.02 4.42 -18.49
C GLY A 222 -9.82 4.92 -17.28
N LEU A 223 -9.28 5.85 -16.49
CA LEU A 223 -10.01 6.47 -15.39
C LEU A 223 -10.64 7.81 -15.82
N PRO A 224 -11.84 8.16 -15.33
CA PRO A 224 -12.49 9.41 -15.70
C PRO A 224 -11.73 10.66 -15.19
N ARG A 225 -11.03 10.53 -14.04
CA ARG A 225 -10.22 11.56 -13.38
C ARG A 225 -9.12 10.89 -12.55
N SER A 226 -8.15 11.68 -12.07
CA SER A 226 -7.15 11.17 -11.12
C SER A 226 -7.81 10.73 -9.81
N ILE A 227 -7.16 9.78 -9.15
CA ILE A 227 -7.61 9.23 -7.86
C ILE A 227 -6.56 9.47 -6.79
N ALA A 228 -6.97 9.59 -5.53
CA ALA A 228 -6.04 9.58 -4.41
C ALA A 228 -5.33 8.21 -4.31
N HIS A 229 -4.08 8.20 -3.85
CA HIS A 229 -3.40 6.97 -3.50
C HIS A 229 -4.11 6.26 -2.35
N GLY A 230 -4.27 4.94 -2.43
CA GLY A 230 -4.85 4.15 -1.34
C GLY A 230 -4.04 4.32 -0.06
N MET A 231 -2.70 4.28 -0.17
CA MET A 231 -1.81 4.45 0.99
C MET A 231 -1.85 5.85 1.60
N TYR A 232 -2.04 6.92 0.80
CA TYR A 232 -2.32 8.25 1.37
C TYR A 232 -3.54 8.23 2.29
N LEU A 233 -4.65 7.68 1.79
CA LEU A 233 -5.92 7.61 2.52
C LEU A 233 -5.79 6.74 3.79
N ALA A 234 -5.16 5.58 3.66
CA ALA A 234 -5.00 4.65 4.76
C ALA A 234 -4.07 5.23 5.84
N SER A 235 -2.94 5.81 5.45
CA SER A 235 -2.00 6.43 6.40
C SER A 235 -2.61 7.63 7.10
N ARG A 236 -3.41 8.43 6.40
CA ARG A 236 -4.16 9.53 7.03
C ARG A 236 -5.20 9.03 8.03
N ALA A 237 -5.91 7.93 7.74
CA ALA A 237 -6.80 7.31 8.73
C ALA A 237 -6.04 6.80 9.97
N LEU A 238 -4.86 6.20 9.78
CA LEU A 238 -3.99 5.77 10.90
C LEU A 238 -3.47 6.96 11.73
N ALA A 239 -3.16 8.08 11.09
CA ALA A 239 -2.79 9.31 11.78
C ALA A 239 -3.98 9.87 12.59
N ASP A 240 -5.19 9.87 12.01
CA ASP A 240 -6.43 10.33 12.67
C ASP A 240 -6.87 9.42 13.84
N VAL A 241 -6.46 8.13 13.87
CA VAL A 241 -6.58 7.29 15.09
C VAL A 241 -5.77 7.90 16.25
N GLY A 242 -4.68 8.63 15.95
CA GLY A 242 -3.94 9.44 16.92
C GLY A 242 -2.89 8.68 17.73
N SER A 243 -2.35 9.33 18.76
CA SER A 243 -1.29 8.80 19.64
C SER A 243 -1.79 7.81 20.69
N VAL A 244 -3.09 7.54 20.72
CA VAL A 244 -3.71 6.56 21.61
C VAL A 244 -3.25 5.13 21.31
N LYS A 245 -2.77 4.89 20.08
CA LYS A 245 -2.23 3.61 19.63
C LYS A 245 -0.93 3.26 20.35
N ALA A 246 -0.79 1.97 20.70
CA ALA A 246 0.47 1.43 21.21
C ALA A 246 1.58 1.55 20.14
N GLU A 247 2.85 1.49 20.57
CA GLU A 247 3.99 1.47 19.65
C GLU A 247 4.05 0.19 18.80
N ALA A 248 3.57 -0.91 19.38
CA ALA A 248 3.41 -2.21 18.74
C ALA A 248 1.93 -2.44 18.40
N PHE A 249 1.63 -2.60 17.12
CA PHE A 249 0.26 -2.71 16.64
C PHE A 249 0.16 -3.45 15.30
N ARG A 250 -1.03 -3.95 15.04
CA ARG A 250 -1.47 -4.41 13.73
C ARG A 250 -2.34 -3.35 13.09
N TRP A 251 -2.14 -3.09 11.81
CA TRP A 251 -2.92 -2.15 11.01
C TRP A 251 -3.39 -2.81 9.71
N ASP A 252 -4.70 -2.95 9.57
CA ASP A 252 -5.34 -3.56 8.42
C ASP A 252 -6.22 -2.54 7.69
N VAL A 253 -6.21 -2.57 6.35
CA VAL A 253 -7.08 -1.76 5.50
C VAL A 253 -7.54 -2.56 4.28
N ASN A 254 -8.82 -2.44 3.92
CA ASN A 254 -9.42 -2.95 2.70
C ASN A 254 -9.89 -1.78 1.83
N PHE A 255 -9.45 -1.75 0.57
CA PHE A 255 -9.84 -0.75 -0.41
C PHE A 255 -10.97 -1.27 -1.29
N GLU A 256 -12.06 -0.52 -1.38
CA GLU A 256 -13.30 -0.95 -2.05
C GLU A 256 -13.65 -0.09 -3.26
N ALA A 257 -13.40 1.22 -3.18
CA ALA A 257 -13.66 2.13 -4.28
C ALA A 257 -12.65 3.28 -4.33
N PRO A 258 -12.22 3.68 -5.54
CA PRO A 258 -11.31 4.80 -5.70
C PRO A 258 -11.95 6.11 -5.22
N VAL A 259 -11.11 6.99 -4.68
CA VAL A 259 -11.49 8.38 -4.35
C VAL A 259 -11.03 9.27 -5.51
N TYR A 260 -11.96 9.69 -6.37
CA TYR A 260 -11.66 10.59 -7.50
C TYR A 260 -11.44 12.02 -7.03
N LEU A 261 -10.34 12.65 -7.46
CA LEU A 261 -9.96 14.00 -7.04
C LEU A 261 -10.59 15.10 -7.93
N PRO A 262 -10.94 16.28 -7.36
CA PRO A 262 -10.97 16.56 -5.92
C PRO A 262 -12.16 15.85 -5.24
N ALA A 263 -12.07 15.62 -3.94
CA ALA A 263 -13.05 14.84 -3.18
C ALA A 263 -13.34 15.40 -1.79
N ARG A 264 -14.57 15.14 -1.33
CA ARG A 264 -14.94 15.14 0.09
C ARG A 264 -15.07 13.70 0.55
N VAL A 265 -14.42 13.34 1.65
CA VAL A 265 -14.44 12.00 2.22
C VAL A 265 -14.89 12.12 3.67
N ALA A 266 -16.03 11.51 4.00
CA ALA A 266 -16.47 11.41 5.39
C ALA A 266 -15.80 10.19 6.02
N LEU A 267 -15.48 10.31 7.31
CA LEU A 267 -14.79 9.31 8.10
C LEU A 267 -15.55 9.10 9.40
N GLU A 268 -15.58 7.86 9.84
CA GLU A 268 -15.92 7.47 11.21
C GLU A 268 -14.75 6.67 11.76
N ILE A 269 -14.37 6.97 13.00
CA ILE A 269 -13.36 6.24 13.76
C ILE A 269 -13.97 5.93 15.12
N GLY A 270 -14.15 4.65 15.40
CA GLY A 270 -14.57 4.15 16.70
C GLY A 270 -13.37 3.58 17.43
N THR A 271 -13.21 3.93 18.71
CA THR A 271 -12.12 3.42 19.55
C THR A 271 -12.68 2.62 20.72
N VAL A 272 -12.11 1.43 20.92
CA VAL A 272 -12.40 0.52 22.03
C VAL A 272 -11.23 0.54 23.00
N HIS A 273 -11.57 0.72 24.27
CA HIS A 273 -10.63 0.62 25.39
C HIS A 273 -10.96 -0.63 26.23
N SER A 274 -9.93 -1.17 26.85
CA SER A 274 -10.06 -2.25 27.83
C SER A 274 -10.82 -1.78 29.07
N SER A 275 -11.18 -2.72 29.94
CA SER A 275 -11.75 -2.41 31.26
C SER A 275 -10.80 -1.59 32.16
N SER A 276 -9.49 -1.64 31.91
CA SER A 276 -8.49 -0.82 32.61
C SER A 276 -8.26 0.55 31.95
N GLY A 277 -8.95 0.86 30.86
CA GLY A 277 -8.85 2.11 30.11
C GLY A 277 -7.72 2.15 29.07
N SER A 278 -6.93 1.08 28.94
CA SER A 278 -5.91 0.99 27.88
C SER A 278 -6.55 0.89 26.51
N TRP A 279 -5.95 1.51 25.49
CA TRP A 279 -6.39 1.32 24.11
C TRP A 279 -6.24 -0.13 23.67
N GLU A 280 -7.25 -0.68 23.00
CA GLU A 280 -7.21 -2.04 22.45
C GLU A 280 -7.31 -2.02 20.91
N ARG A 281 -8.24 -1.22 20.39
CA ARG A 281 -8.57 -1.21 18.97
C ARG A 281 -9.19 0.12 18.55
N SER A 282 -8.91 0.51 17.32
CA SER A 282 -9.73 1.48 16.61
C SER A 282 -10.15 0.92 15.26
N ASP A 283 -11.43 1.08 14.92
CA ASP A 283 -11.98 0.77 13.61
C ASP A 283 -12.26 2.06 12.86
N TYR A 284 -12.07 2.05 11.55
CA TYR A 284 -12.38 3.21 10.72
C TYR A 284 -13.04 2.82 9.41
N VAL A 285 -13.94 3.69 8.93
CA VAL A 285 -14.57 3.58 7.63
C VAL A 285 -14.67 4.93 6.96
N ALA A 286 -14.33 4.97 5.69
CA ALA A 286 -14.37 6.18 4.88
C ALA A 286 -15.32 6.03 3.69
N TRP A 287 -16.13 7.04 3.43
CA TRP A 287 -17.12 7.02 2.36
C TRP A 287 -17.32 8.39 1.70
N SER A 288 -17.97 8.36 0.54
CA SER A 288 -18.44 9.57 -0.13
C SER A 288 -19.69 10.09 0.58
N PRO A 289 -19.68 11.27 1.22
CA PRO A 289 -20.86 11.83 1.88
C PRO A 289 -21.99 12.16 0.89
N ARG A 290 -21.66 12.30 -0.40
CA ARG A 290 -22.64 12.59 -1.46
C ARG A 290 -23.37 11.34 -1.97
N SER A 291 -22.64 10.24 -2.15
CA SER A 291 -23.18 9.03 -2.80
C SER A 291 -23.41 7.86 -1.84
N GLY A 292 -22.95 7.97 -0.58
CA GLY A 292 -22.94 6.86 0.37
C GLY A 292 -21.95 5.75 0.03
N ARG A 293 -21.22 5.86 -1.08
CA ARG A 293 -20.27 4.83 -1.52
C ARG A 293 -19.09 4.74 -0.57
N ARG A 294 -18.90 3.57 0.04
CA ARG A 294 -17.72 3.24 0.85
C ARG A 294 -16.47 3.18 -0.03
N HIS A 295 -15.40 3.81 0.45
CA HIS A 295 -14.10 3.86 -0.21
C HIS A 295 -13.14 2.83 0.35
N PHE A 296 -13.01 2.79 1.67
CA PHE A 296 -12.19 1.84 2.38
C PHE A 296 -12.65 1.70 3.83
N SER A 297 -12.22 0.62 4.48
CA SER A 297 -12.38 0.39 5.91
C SER A 297 -11.15 -0.31 6.46
N GLY A 298 -10.95 -0.24 7.76
CA GLY A 298 -9.82 -0.89 8.39
C GLY A 298 -9.88 -0.85 9.90
N SER A 299 -8.84 -1.40 10.51
CA SER A 299 -8.68 -1.47 11.95
C SER A 299 -7.22 -1.29 12.33
N VAL A 300 -7.00 -0.81 13.55
CA VAL A 300 -5.71 -0.77 14.22
C VAL A 300 -5.90 -1.45 15.56
N THR A 301 -5.09 -2.44 15.90
CA THR A 301 -5.20 -3.20 17.16
C THR A 301 -3.84 -3.30 17.83
N ALA A 302 -3.81 -3.28 19.17
CA ALA A 302 -2.59 -3.60 19.90
C ALA A 302 -2.09 -5.02 19.57
N LEU A 303 -0.77 -5.22 19.62
CA LEU A 303 -0.13 -6.54 19.55
C LEU A 303 0.03 -7.17 20.93
#